data_AF-A0A6M0GHB7-F1
#
_entry.id   AF-A0A6M0GHB7-F1
#
_cell.length_a   1.000
_cell.length_b   1.000
_cell.length_c   1.000
_cell.angle_alpha   90.00
_cell.angle_beta   90.00
_cell.angle_gamma   90.00
#
_symmetry.space_group_name_H-M   'P 1'
#
loop_
_entity.id
_entity.type
_entity.pdbx_description
1 polymer ?
#
loop_
_entity_poly.entity_id
_entity_poly.type
_entity_poly.pdbx_seq_one_letter_code
_entity_poly.pdbx_strand_id
1 'polypeptide(L)'
;LIGKKIPAADETPRAEACLSTLSFQSRNYPERHIWLDTDGYGIAIDLEDWQDEQEWDNAVARITVEAIDEVVDIVNNWFSGANLGNYSNLNQEYGIVKKNLSSSLVS
;
A
#
# COMPACT_ATOMS: atom_id res chain seq x y z
N LEU A 1 -5.51 -16.92 9.95
CA LEU A 1 -4.73 -16.61 8.73
C LEU A 1 -5.38 -15.41 8.07
N ILE A 2 -4.63 -14.31 7.93
CA ILE A 2 -5.13 -13.01 7.44
C ILE A 2 -5.80 -13.16 6.07
N GLY A 3 -5.24 -13.96 5.16
CA GLY A 3 -5.85 -14.23 3.85
C GLY A 3 -7.27 -14.83 3.90
N LYS A 4 -7.65 -15.58 4.95
CA LYS A 4 -9.03 -16.08 5.10
C LYS A 4 -10.03 -14.99 5.50
N LYS A 5 -9.55 -13.84 5.97
CA LYS A 5 -10.35 -12.68 6.38
C LYS A 5 -10.45 -11.61 5.28
N ILE A 6 -9.79 -11.80 4.13
CA ILE A 6 -9.77 -10.85 3.01
C ILE A 6 -10.30 -11.57 1.75
N PRO A 7 -11.62 -11.76 1.61
CA PRO A 7 -12.18 -12.52 0.47
C PRO A 7 -12.05 -11.79 -0.87
N ALA A 8 -11.80 -10.47 -0.83
CA ALA A 8 -11.66 -9.60 -2.00
C ALA A 8 -10.26 -9.66 -2.64
N ALA A 9 -9.36 -10.51 -2.14
CA ALA A 9 -7.98 -10.57 -2.61
C ALA A 9 -7.48 -12.00 -2.78
N ASP A 10 -6.47 -12.14 -3.65
CA ASP A 10 -5.66 -13.33 -3.78
C ASP A 10 -4.31 -13.08 -3.11
N GLU A 11 -3.88 -14.01 -2.25
CA GLU A 11 -2.52 -14.00 -1.72
C GLU A 11 -1.56 -14.28 -2.89
N THR A 12 -0.59 -13.40 -3.09
CA THR A 12 0.35 -13.50 -4.19
C THR A 12 1.69 -14.05 -3.73
N PRO A 13 2.28 -14.99 -4.47
CA PRO A 13 3.64 -15.43 -4.19
C PRO A 13 4.63 -14.30 -4.47
N ARG A 14 5.67 -14.26 -3.64
CA ARG A 14 6.66 -13.20 -3.60
C ARG A 14 7.69 -13.26 -4.74
N ALA A 15 8.10 -12.10 -5.25
CA ALA A 15 9.41 -11.90 -5.85
C ALA A 15 10.35 -11.25 -4.81
N GLU A 16 11.27 -12.05 -4.25
CA GLU A 16 12.52 -11.73 -3.54
C GLU A 16 12.65 -10.44 -2.68
N ALA A 17 12.91 -10.59 -1.36
CA ALA A 17 13.84 -9.77 -0.51
C ALA A 17 13.51 -9.74 1.00
N CYS A 18 13.60 -10.87 1.75
CA CYS A 18 13.44 -11.11 3.21
C CYS A 18 12.72 -10.14 4.23
N LEU A 19 11.94 -9.14 3.80
CA LEU A 19 11.40 -8.01 4.58
C LEU A 19 9.88 -7.85 4.43
N SER A 20 9.17 -8.87 3.95
CA SER A 20 7.71 -8.80 3.81
C SER A 20 7.17 -10.18 4.07
N THR A 21 6.18 -10.25 4.96
CA THR A 21 5.65 -11.50 5.50
C THR A 21 4.50 -12.03 4.66
N LEU A 22 3.65 -11.16 4.11
CA LEU A 22 2.53 -11.53 3.23
C LEU A 22 2.30 -10.45 2.16
N SER A 23 1.71 -10.83 1.02
CA SER A 23 1.22 -9.87 0.04
C SER A 23 -0.06 -10.32 -0.62
N PHE A 24 -0.88 -9.36 -1.04
CA PHE A 24 -2.20 -9.64 -1.59
C PHE A 24 -2.50 -8.71 -2.76
N GLN A 25 -3.11 -9.29 -3.79
CA GLN A 25 -3.64 -8.58 -4.95
C GLN A 25 -5.15 -8.52 -4.87
N SER A 26 -5.74 -7.34 -5.09
CA SER A 26 -7.20 -7.21 -5.17
C SER A 26 -7.76 -7.93 -6.39
N ARG A 27 -8.90 -8.61 -6.21
CA ARG A 27 -9.70 -9.19 -7.29
C ARG A 27 -10.58 -8.17 -8.01
N ASN A 28 -11.01 -7.14 -7.28
CA ASN A 28 -11.95 -6.14 -7.80
C ASN A 28 -11.23 -4.95 -8.44
N TYR A 29 -10.00 -4.68 -8.01
CA TYR A 29 -9.16 -3.56 -8.43
C TYR A 29 -7.76 -4.10 -8.74
N PRO A 30 -7.55 -4.73 -9.91
CA PRO A 30 -6.29 -5.42 -10.24
C PRO A 30 -5.04 -4.52 -10.24
N GLU A 31 -5.19 -3.20 -10.17
CA GLU A 31 -4.12 -2.24 -9.96
C GLU A 31 -3.66 -2.13 -8.49
N ARG A 32 -4.49 -2.56 -7.53
CA ARG A 32 -4.26 -2.39 -6.10
C ARG A 32 -3.60 -3.60 -5.45
N HIS A 33 -2.42 -3.38 -4.92
CA HIS A 33 -1.63 -4.38 -4.23
C HIS A 33 -1.34 -3.95 -2.78
N ILE A 34 -1.04 -4.92 -1.91
CA ILE A 34 -0.53 -4.64 -0.58
C ILE A 34 0.64 -5.55 -0.22
N TRP A 35 1.54 -5.00 0.59
CA TRP A 35 2.56 -5.76 1.30
C TRP A 35 2.35 -5.61 2.81
N LEU A 36 2.46 -6.73 3.52
CA LEU A 36 2.45 -6.77 4.98
C LEU A 36 3.82 -7.18 5.47
N ASP A 37 4.46 -6.32 6.26
CA ASP A 37 5.68 -6.63 6.98
C ASP A 37 5.46 -6.59 8.49
N THR A 38 6.07 -7.52 9.21
CA THR A 38 6.15 -7.45 10.67
C THR A 38 7.53 -6.92 11.01
N ASP A 39 7.67 -5.61 11.05
CA ASP A 39 8.84 -5.00 11.67
C ASP A 39 8.68 -5.12 13.19
N GLY A 40 9.78 -5.11 13.95
CA GLY A 40 9.72 -5.29 15.42
C GLY A 40 8.90 -4.25 16.19
N TYR A 41 8.26 -3.29 15.50
CA TYR A 41 7.48 -2.20 16.04
C TYR A 41 5.98 -2.28 15.68
N GLY A 42 5.55 -3.29 14.91
CA GLY A 42 4.14 -3.49 14.55
C GLY A 42 3.96 -4.29 13.26
N ILE A 43 2.84 -4.04 12.60
CA ILE A 43 2.53 -4.56 11.27
C ILE A 43 2.50 -3.37 10.32
N ALA A 44 3.51 -3.27 9.46
CA ALA A 44 3.55 -2.31 8.38
C ALA A 44 2.73 -2.83 7.20
N ILE A 45 1.92 -1.94 6.62
CA ILE A 45 1.05 -2.18 5.49
C ILE A 45 1.46 -1.18 4.42
N ASP A 46 2.15 -1.64 3.39
CA ASP A 46 2.45 -0.85 2.20
C ASP A 46 1.29 -1.03 1.21
N LEU A 47 0.65 0.08 0.83
CA LEU A 47 -0.42 0.12 -0.15
C LEU A 47 0.16 0.58 -1.48
N GLU A 48 0.00 -0.22 -2.52
CA GLU A 48 0.48 0.09 -3.87
C GLU A 48 -0.68 0.22 -4.85
N ASP A 49 -0.55 1.19 -5.76
CA ASP A 49 -1.38 1.32 -6.94
C ASP A 49 -0.49 1.29 -8.18
N TRP A 50 -0.43 0.15 -8.87
CA TRP A 50 0.45 -0.07 -10.01
C TRP A 50 0.15 0.80 -11.24
N GLN A 51 -0.92 1.61 -11.20
CA GLN A 51 -1.20 2.63 -12.21
C GLN A 51 -0.73 4.04 -11.82
N ASP A 52 -0.30 4.25 -10.56
CA ASP A 52 0.10 5.58 -10.09
C ASP A 52 1.39 6.05 -10.78
N GLU A 53 2.36 5.15 -10.96
CA GLU A 53 3.65 5.40 -11.66
C GLU A 53 4.44 6.61 -11.11
N GLN A 54 4.07 7.19 -9.97
CA GLN A 54 4.76 8.34 -9.38
C GLN A 54 6.06 7.93 -8.68
N GLU A 55 6.02 6.79 -7.98
CA GLU A 55 7.15 6.20 -7.27
C GLU A 55 7.59 4.89 -7.92
N TRP A 56 8.86 4.54 -7.75
CA TRP A 56 9.48 3.36 -8.38
C TRP A 56 8.81 2.02 -7.98
N ASP A 57 8.24 1.98 -6.78
CA ASP A 57 7.52 0.84 -6.19
C ASP A 57 5.99 1.02 -6.24
N ASN A 58 5.50 2.13 -6.79
CA ASN A 58 4.08 2.48 -6.81
C ASN A 58 3.42 2.56 -5.42
N ALA A 59 4.20 2.77 -4.35
CA ALA A 59 3.67 2.88 -3.00
C ALA A 59 2.93 4.22 -2.81
N VAL A 60 1.62 4.15 -2.55
CA VAL A 60 0.77 5.33 -2.32
C VAL A 60 0.61 5.67 -0.83
N ALA A 61 0.83 4.68 0.05
CA ALA A 61 0.79 4.88 1.49
C ALA A 61 1.52 3.74 2.23
N ARG A 62 2.07 4.06 3.40
CA ARG A 62 2.51 3.07 4.40
C ARG A 62 1.79 3.35 5.71
N ILE A 63 1.18 2.32 6.28
CA ILE A 63 0.44 2.42 7.55
C ILE A 63 0.99 1.36 8.49
N THR A 64 1.37 1.75 9.71
CA THR A 64 1.79 0.80 10.75
C THR A 64 0.69 0.69 11.80
N VAL A 65 0.29 -0.53 12.12
CA VAL A 65 -0.71 -0.86 13.14
C VAL A 65 -0.19 -1.92 14.10
N GLU A 66 -0.75 -2.00 15.30
CA GLU A 66 -0.34 -3.01 16.29
C GLU A 66 -1.23 -4.26 16.26
N ALA A 67 -2.47 -4.14 15.76
CA ALA A 67 -3.44 -5.23 15.77
C ALA A 67 -3.75 -5.80 14.38
N ILE A 68 -3.85 -7.12 14.30
CA ILE A 68 -4.23 -7.84 13.06
C ILE A 68 -5.62 -7.44 12.55
N ASP A 69 -6.56 -7.14 13.44
CA ASP A 69 -7.91 -6.75 13.01
C ASP A 69 -7.91 -5.39 12.30
N GLU A 70 -7.01 -4.47 12.68
CA GLU A 70 -6.82 -3.20 11.96
C GLU A 70 -6.22 -3.41 10.57
N VAL A 71 -5.30 -4.37 10.43
CA VAL A 71 -4.78 -4.77 9.11
C VAL A 71 -5.92 -5.22 8.20
N VAL A 72 -6.79 -6.10 8.71
CA VAL A 72 -7.92 -6.61 7.94
C VAL A 72 -8.86 -5.48 7.52
N ASP A 73 -9.13 -4.53 8.41
CA ASP A 73 -9.99 -3.37 8.12
C ASP A 73 -9.37 -2.46 7.06
N ILE A 74 -8.09 -2.12 7.16
CA ILE A 74 -7.38 -1.29 6.18
C ILE A 74 -7.39 -1.96 4.81
N VAL A 75 -7.05 -3.24 4.76
CA VAL A 75 -6.96 -3.99 3.51
C VAL A 75 -8.32 -4.11 2.82
N ASN A 76 -9.38 -4.39 3.58
CA ASN A 76 -10.73 -4.46 3.01
C ASN A 76 -11.19 -3.09 2.48
N ASN A 77 -10.90 -2.00 3.18
CA ASN A 77 -11.21 -0.65 2.69
C ASN A 77 -10.41 -0.30 1.42
N TRP A 78 -9.11 -0.62 1.41
CA TRP A 78 -8.26 -0.42 0.24
C TRP A 78 -8.78 -1.18 -0.98
N PHE A 79 -9.12 -2.46 -0.82
CA PHE A 79 -9.62 -3.29 -1.92
C PHE A 79 -11.10 -3.08 -2.26
N SER A 80 -11.83 -2.25 -1.52
CA SER A 80 -13.20 -1.85 -1.86
C SER A 80 -13.27 -0.48 -2.54
N GLY A 81 -12.15 0.20 -2.74
CA GLY A 81 -12.17 1.59 -3.22
C GLY A 81 -12.57 2.61 -2.16
N ALA A 82 -12.69 2.21 -0.89
CA ALA A 82 -13.12 3.11 0.18
C ALA A 82 -12.02 4.11 0.54
N ASN A 83 -12.45 5.26 1.08
CA ASN A 83 -11.56 6.31 1.52
C ASN A 83 -10.83 5.89 2.82
N LEU A 84 -9.50 6.03 2.85
CA LEU A 84 -8.66 5.67 3.99
C LEU A 84 -8.31 6.86 4.91
N GLY A 85 -9.01 7.99 4.80
CA GLY A 85 -8.70 9.24 5.50
C GLY A 85 -8.78 9.20 7.03
N ASN A 86 -9.25 8.08 7.61
CA ASN A 86 -9.23 7.83 9.05
C ASN A 86 -7.92 7.17 9.54
N TYR A 87 -7.05 6.72 8.64
CA TYR A 87 -5.78 6.10 8.99
C TYR A 87 -4.63 7.10 8.84
N SER A 88 -3.74 7.16 9.83
CA SER A 88 -2.53 7.98 9.77
C SER A 88 -1.57 7.40 8.73
N ASN A 89 -1.46 8.07 7.58
CA ASN A 89 -0.50 7.72 6.54
C ASN A 89 0.91 8.15 6.98
N LEU A 90 1.80 7.18 7.20
CA LEU A 90 3.19 7.42 7.61
C LEU A 90 4.10 7.79 6.42
N ASN A 91 3.62 7.71 5.18
CA ASN A 91 4.35 8.19 4.00
C ASN A 91 4.41 9.72 3.87
N GLN A 92 4.12 10.50 4.92
CA GLN A 92 4.42 11.94 4.90
C GLN A 92 5.93 12.25 4.85
N GLU A 93 6.82 11.28 5.09
CA GLU A 93 8.28 11.48 5.04
C GLU A 93 8.94 11.25 3.67
N TYR A 94 8.24 10.75 2.65
CA TYR A 94 8.64 11.00 1.26
C TYR A 94 8.01 12.32 0.85
N GLY A 95 8.66 13.41 1.29
CA GLY A 95 8.18 14.76 1.03
C GLY A 95 7.81 14.91 -0.43
N ILE A 96 6.52 15.18 -0.68
CA ILE A 96 5.92 15.61 -1.95
C ILE A 96 7.02 15.82 -3.00
N VAL A 97 7.24 14.85 -3.90
CA VAL A 97 7.95 15.13 -5.14
C VAL A 97 7.03 16.04 -5.94
N LYS A 98 7.06 17.34 -5.62
CA LYS A 98 6.54 18.36 -6.50
C LYS A 98 7.31 18.16 -7.79
N LYS A 99 6.62 17.74 -8.84
CA LYS A 99 7.12 17.91 -10.20
C LYS A 99 7.60 19.35 -10.33
N ASN A 100 8.91 19.54 -10.34
CA ASN A 100 9.51 20.78 -10.81
C ASN A 100 9.13 20.88 -12.28
N LEU A 101 8.04 21.59 -12.57
CA LEU A 101 7.87 22.22 -13.88
C LEU A 101 8.85 23.40 -13.94
N SER A 102 10.15 23.11 -13.94
CA SER A 102 11.14 24.08 -14.39
C SER A 102 11.12 24.10 -15.91
N SER A 103 10.34 25.05 -16.42
CA SER A 103 10.70 25.98 -17.48
C SER A 103 11.34 25.40 -18.76
N SER A 104 10.57 25.46 -19.85
CA SER A 104 11.09 25.77 -21.19
C SER A 104 9.93 26.45 -21.94
N LEU A 105 9.82 27.78 -21.88
CA LEU A 105 10.41 28.76 -22.80
C LEU A 105 9.82 28.75 -24.22
N VAL A 106 9.44 29.96 -24.64
CA VAL A 106 9.30 30.52 -26.00
C VAL A 106 8.04 30.20 -26.80
N SER A 107 7.10 31.16 -26.86
CA SER A 107 7.03 32.17 -27.93
C SER A 107 6.13 33.33 -27.53
#